data_AF-Q6LMQ9-F1
#
_entry.id   AF-Q6LMQ9-F1
#
_cell.length_a   1.000
_cell.length_b   1.000
_cell.length_c   1.000
_cell.angle_alpha   90.00
_cell.angle_beta   90.00
_cell.angle_gamma   90.00
#
_symmetry.space_group_name_H-M   'P 1'
#
loop_
_entity.id
_entity.type
_entity.pdbx_description
1 polymer ?
#
loop_
_entity_poly.entity_id
_entity_poly.type
_entity_poly.pdbx_seq_one_letter_code
_entity_poly.pdbx_strand_id
1 'polypeptide(L)'
;MGKPAARLGDFHTCPKTTSKVPHVGGPVVTGSSNVFIGGMPAACKGDQIVCIGPPDTIKEGSATVFINGKPAARMGDATAHGGKIVIGCGSVLIGDDANFTVAQGSASSSQSSSNSERDEEESSASSSQSSSSSERDEEERARSNPTAESPARSVNAAPPSSTTSPTTANEPRWLKVSANYDDSWRTPLRAENIDVEVDGELHQEALTLTQGSLKNTYSLDKPDAEYSLANKEAGISVLTDLSPQANQVVVEFKGVRGIEQQITECTNTIQSDLDGIYHELVDSMSGFQQEWDQHGLATLDDGLFEGAKSWGNDLADLFSIETWQETGDFLASGLSNSLDFTYNYAEDKYQAITEVITDEHGNMRNVTWITARLYDEVEQSVVERQNDIRELLQDAESVFDDVVNIGRKAQVIAENYNQILALPQMIANSDIDGIEEFIDNVVAEIDPEWAREIKENEKFPLVLALIQDHNTALTFSAYISLILEAIPPNFYAYYGGKYGVYILLELVLTLALAFFTLGAGVAARSAMWTAKLAQYANHTKKLHNIPKAVEALNTFKLTIKTITKVTEEMEKAGSLLVKRPLGKFTTASDNTLEIEKKNIERNKKCRICQGEHKTPASLLGEIEYK
;
A
#
# COMPACT_ATOMS: atom_id res chain seq x y z
N MET A 1 14.86 -34.63 -23.84
CA MET A 1 13.58 -33.97 -23.45
C MET A 1 13.62 -33.58 -21.98
N GLY A 2 13.35 -32.31 -21.67
CA GLY A 2 13.32 -31.82 -20.29
C GLY A 2 12.11 -32.29 -19.49
N LYS A 3 12.29 -32.60 -18.21
CA LYS A 3 11.20 -32.90 -17.26
C LYS A 3 10.97 -31.70 -16.34
N PRO A 4 9.73 -31.44 -15.88
CA PRO A 4 9.45 -30.38 -14.90
C PRO A 4 10.35 -30.50 -13.66
N ALA A 5 10.98 -29.40 -13.27
CA ALA A 5 11.87 -29.35 -12.12
C ALA A 5 11.08 -29.47 -10.80
N ALA A 6 11.54 -30.31 -9.88
CA ALA A 6 10.91 -30.48 -8.58
C ALA A 6 11.39 -29.41 -7.60
N ARG A 7 10.52 -29.05 -6.66
CA ARG A 7 10.69 -27.96 -5.70
C ARG A 7 10.25 -28.43 -4.32
N LEU A 8 10.64 -27.66 -3.30
CA LEU A 8 10.02 -27.74 -1.99
C LEU A 8 8.49 -27.66 -2.12
N GLY A 9 7.77 -28.54 -1.44
CA GLY A 9 6.32 -28.67 -1.52
C GLY A 9 5.80 -29.62 -2.61
N ASP A 10 6.59 -29.96 -3.64
CA ASP A 10 6.13 -30.89 -4.68
C ASP A 10 5.98 -32.31 -4.11
N PHE A 11 4.88 -32.99 -4.44
CA PHE A 11 4.52 -34.27 -3.80
C PHE A 11 5.19 -35.48 -4.46
N HIS A 12 5.38 -36.53 -3.68
CA HIS A 12 5.72 -37.87 -4.18
C HIS A 12 4.60 -38.88 -3.90
N THR A 13 4.65 -40.01 -4.60
CA THR A 13 3.87 -41.21 -4.27
C THR A 13 4.78 -42.24 -3.62
N CYS A 14 4.31 -42.96 -2.60
CA CYS A 14 5.10 -43.97 -1.88
C CYS A 14 4.43 -45.35 -1.94
N PRO A 15 5.05 -46.37 -2.56
CA PRO A 15 4.47 -47.72 -2.64
C PRO A 15 4.86 -48.63 -1.47
N LYS A 16 5.71 -48.16 -0.55
CA LYS A 16 6.24 -48.97 0.55
C LYS A 16 5.15 -49.24 1.59
N THR A 17 5.29 -50.35 2.29
CA THR A 17 4.46 -50.68 3.45
C THR A 17 5.36 -50.98 4.64
N THR A 18 4.94 -50.54 5.83
CA THR A 18 5.56 -50.98 7.08
C THR A 18 4.57 -51.91 7.78
N SER A 19 4.90 -53.19 7.83
CA SER A 19 3.97 -54.25 8.26
C SER A 19 2.67 -54.25 7.42
N LYS A 20 1.50 -54.01 8.04
CA LYS A 20 0.20 -53.95 7.36
C LYS A 20 -0.25 -52.53 7.02
N VAL A 21 0.54 -51.51 7.36
CA VAL A 21 0.18 -50.10 7.12
C VAL A 21 0.86 -49.63 5.83
N PRO A 22 0.09 -49.23 4.80
CA PRO A 22 0.66 -48.63 3.60
C PRO A 22 1.20 -47.25 3.91
N HIS A 23 2.33 -46.91 3.32
CA HIS A 23 2.82 -45.53 3.36
C HIS A 23 1.94 -44.64 2.49
N VAL A 24 1.91 -43.35 2.81
CA VAL A 24 1.33 -42.31 1.95
C VAL A 24 2.42 -41.30 1.64
N GLY A 25 2.58 -40.97 0.35
CA GLY A 25 3.57 -39.99 -0.08
C GLY A 25 3.14 -38.56 0.24
N GLY A 26 4.09 -37.74 0.66
CA GLY A 26 3.91 -36.33 0.99
C GLY A 26 4.89 -35.42 0.24
N PRO A 27 4.97 -34.13 0.62
CA PRO A 27 5.77 -33.12 -0.06
C PRO A 27 7.27 -33.27 0.21
N VAL A 28 8.10 -32.76 -0.72
CA VAL A 28 9.52 -32.49 -0.47
C VAL A 28 9.64 -31.37 0.56
N VAL A 29 10.45 -31.57 1.61
CA VAL A 29 10.53 -30.66 2.77
C VAL A 29 11.89 -30.02 2.99
N THR A 30 12.89 -30.38 2.18
CA THR A 30 14.15 -29.62 2.11
C THR A 30 14.46 -29.31 0.66
N GLY A 31 15.10 -28.19 0.40
CA GLY A 31 15.52 -27.79 -0.93
C GLY A 31 16.80 -26.97 -0.88
N SER A 32 17.18 -26.39 -2.01
CA SER A 32 18.29 -25.46 -2.11
C SER A 32 18.05 -24.19 -1.29
N SER A 33 19.03 -23.73 -0.52
CA SER A 33 18.93 -22.52 0.31
C SER A 33 19.01 -21.20 -0.48
N ASN A 34 19.37 -21.25 -1.77
CA ASN A 34 19.66 -20.08 -2.58
C ASN A 34 19.28 -20.22 -4.07
N VAL A 35 18.75 -21.37 -4.49
CA VAL A 35 18.27 -21.57 -5.87
C VAL A 35 16.78 -21.85 -5.82
N PHE A 36 16.01 -20.97 -6.44
CA PHE A 36 14.55 -21.02 -6.46
C PHE A 36 14.05 -21.29 -7.88
N ILE A 37 13.05 -22.16 -8.01
CA ILE A 37 12.41 -22.50 -9.28
C ILE A 37 10.93 -22.16 -9.14
N GLY A 38 10.41 -21.29 -10.00
CA GLY A 38 9.02 -20.81 -9.90
C GLY A 38 8.67 -20.28 -8.50
N GLY A 39 9.61 -19.56 -7.87
CA GLY A 39 9.45 -18.94 -6.55
C GLY A 39 9.71 -19.86 -5.33
N MET A 40 9.89 -21.17 -5.51
CA MET A 40 10.10 -22.10 -4.39
C MET A 40 11.51 -22.74 -4.43
N PRO A 41 12.11 -23.08 -3.28
CA PRO A 41 13.42 -23.74 -3.23
C PRO A 41 13.49 -24.96 -4.15
N ALA A 42 14.54 -25.04 -4.97
CA ALA A 42 14.72 -26.16 -5.90
C ALA A 42 15.06 -27.45 -5.15
N ALA A 43 14.35 -28.54 -5.44
CA ALA A 43 14.62 -29.84 -4.84
C ALA A 43 15.80 -30.53 -5.53
N CYS A 44 16.60 -31.24 -4.75
CA CYS A 44 17.82 -31.93 -5.18
C CYS A 44 17.86 -33.36 -4.64
N LYS A 45 18.67 -34.22 -5.26
CA LYS A 45 18.95 -35.55 -4.73
C LYS A 45 19.51 -35.46 -3.31
N GLY A 46 18.95 -36.25 -2.40
CA GLY A 46 19.30 -36.27 -0.99
C GLY A 46 18.40 -35.39 -0.12
N ASP A 47 17.48 -34.64 -0.72
CA ASP A 47 16.53 -33.83 0.03
C ASP A 47 15.43 -34.71 0.64
N GLN A 48 14.99 -34.34 1.84
CA GLN A 48 14.01 -35.07 2.64
C GLN A 48 12.60 -34.87 2.10
N ILE A 49 11.78 -35.91 2.22
CA ILE A 49 10.39 -35.92 1.78
C ILE A 49 9.53 -36.52 2.89
N VAL A 50 8.39 -35.89 3.18
CA VAL A 50 7.44 -36.40 4.16
C VAL A 50 6.76 -37.66 3.62
N CYS A 51 6.63 -38.66 4.49
CA CYS A 51 5.92 -39.89 4.20
C CYS A 51 5.14 -40.31 5.45
N ILE A 52 3.92 -40.81 5.30
CA ILE A 52 3.17 -41.42 6.41
C ILE A 52 3.77 -42.80 6.68
N GLY A 53 4.86 -42.79 7.45
CA GLY A 53 5.84 -43.85 7.70
C GLY A 53 7.15 -43.21 8.16
N PRO A 54 8.29 -43.90 8.17
CA PRO A 54 9.59 -43.23 8.30
C PRO A 54 9.77 -42.14 7.21
N PRO A 55 10.55 -41.08 7.46
CA PRO A 55 10.86 -40.08 6.43
C PRO A 55 11.49 -40.73 5.18
N ASP A 56 11.17 -40.20 4.00
CA ASP A 56 11.76 -40.63 2.72
C ASP A 56 12.77 -39.59 2.22
N THR A 57 13.48 -39.90 1.13
CA THR A 57 14.50 -39.02 0.56
C THR A 57 14.51 -39.14 -0.96
N ILE A 58 14.77 -38.04 -1.65
CA ILE A 58 14.96 -38.04 -3.10
C ILE A 58 16.21 -38.84 -3.44
N LYS A 59 16.06 -39.93 -4.20
CA LYS A 59 17.14 -40.86 -4.53
C LYS A 59 17.77 -40.56 -5.89
N GLU A 60 17.01 -39.98 -6.80
CA GLU A 60 17.39 -39.72 -8.19
C GLU A 60 17.23 -38.23 -8.54
N GLY A 61 18.01 -37.76 -9.50
CA GLY A 61 17.98 -36.39 -10.03
C GLY A 61 18.57 -36.36 -11.44
N SER A 62 18.75 -35.17 -12.01
CA SER A 62 19.40 -34.95 -13.31
C SER A 62 20.85 -35.44 -13.33
N ALA A 63 21.26 -36.04 -14.45
CA ALA A 63 22.63 -36.48 -14.66
C ALA A 63 23.57 -35.32 -15.06
N THR A 64 23.00 -34.22 -15.55
CA THR A 64 23.76 -33.11 -16.16
C THR A 64 23.58 -31.77 -15.45
N VAL A 65 22.48 -31.58 -14.70
CA VAL A 65 22.16 -30.35 -14.00
C VAL A 65 22.29 -30.54 -12.50
N PHE A 66 23.13 -29.71 -11.89
CA PHE A 66 23.43 -29.73 -10.46
C PHE A 66 23.04 -28.40 -9.84
N ILE A 67 22.42 -28.46 -8.67
CA ILE A 67 22.08 -27.33 -7.82
C ILE A 67 22.79 -27.52 -6.49
N ASN A 68 23.61 -26.55 -6.10
CA ASN A 68 24.50 -26.65 -4.92
C ASN A 68 25.34 -27.94 -4.89
N GLY A 69 25.84 -28.37 -6.05
CA GLY A 69 26.64 -29.59 -6.19
C GLY A 69 25.87 -30.91 -6.09
N LYS A 70 24.54 -30.87 -5.92
CA LYS A 70 23.66 -32.05 -5.90
C LYS A 70 22.86 -32.15 -7.21
N PRO A 71 22.61 -33.36 -7.76
CA PRO A 71 21.71 -33.55 -8.89
C PRO A 71 20.34 -32.89 -8.68
N ALA A 72 19.87 -32.07 -9.61
CA ALA A 72 18.56 -31.41 -9.52
C ALA A 72 17.41 -32.42 -9.66
N ALA A 73 16.44 -32.41 -8.75
CA ALA A 73 15.31 -33.34 -8.77
C ALA A 73 14.23 -32.88 -9.76
N ARG A 74 13.51 -33.83 -10.35
CA ARG A 74 12.47 -33.58 -11.36
C ARG A 74 11.26 -34.46 -11.14
N MET A 75 10.14 -34.06 -11.73
CA MET A 75 8.96 -34.91 -11.81
C MET A 75 9.33 -36.27 -12.45
N GLY A 76 8.98 -37.35 -11.77
CA GLY A 76 9.25 -38.74 -12.16
C GLY A 76 10.53 -39.35 -11.57
N ASP A 77 11.39 -38.56 -10.93
CA ASP A 77 12.61 -39.05 -10.28
C ASP A 77 12.27 -39.86 -9.02
N ALA A 78 13.03 -40.93 -8.77
CA ALA A 78 12.74 -41.91 -7.73
C ALA A 78 13.08 -41.43 -6.30
N THR A 79 12.32 -41.94 -5.32
CA THR A 79 12.58 -41.76 -3.88
C THR A 79 13.15 -43.05 -3.24
N ALA A 80 13.69 -42.95 -2.03
CA ALA A 80 14.33 -44.09 -1.35
C ALA A 80 13.33 -45.18 -0.96
N HIS A 81 12.05 -44.85 -0.77
CA HIS A 81 10.98 -45.83 -0.55
C HIS A 81 10.44 -46.48 -1.84
N GLY A 82 11.08 -46.24 -2.99
CA GLY A 82 10.67 -46.78 -4.28
C GLY A 82 9.54 -45.98 -4.93
N GLY A 83 9.22 -44.83 -4.36
CA GLY A 83 8.26 -43.86 -4.88
C GLY A 83 8.80 -42.99 -6.00
N LYS A 84 7.97 -42.06 -6.46
CA LYS A 84 8.34 -41.05 -7.47
C LYS A 84 7.75 -39.70 -7.14
N ILE A 85 8.49 -38.64 -7.43
CA ILE A 85 7.98 -37.27 -7.43
C ILE A 85 6.93 -37.14 -8.54
N VAL A 86 5.74 -36.63 -8.22
CA VAL A 86 4.59 -36.58 -9.14
C VAL A 86 4.18 -35.16 -9.53
N ILE A 87 4.78 -34.13 -8.92
CA ILE A 87 4.55 -32.72 -9.24
C ILE A 87 5.90 -32.05 -9.53
N GLY A 88 5.91 -31.07 -10.43
CA GLY A 88 7.06 -30.23 -10.71
C GLY A 88 6.64 -28.92 -11.37
N CYS A 89 7.56 -27.96 -11.45
CA CYS A 89 7.35 -26.68 -12.10
C CYS A 89 7.24 -26.83 -13.62
N GLY A 90 6.05 -26.72 -14.18
CA GLY A 90 5.82 -26.87 -15.62
C GLY A 90 6.51 -25.81 -16.50
N SER A 91 6.84 -24.64 -15.94
CA SER A 91 7.55 -23.56 -16.65
C SER A 91 9.06 -23.73 -16.67
N VAL A 92 9.62 -24.65 -15.88
CA VAL A 92 11.07 -24.92 -15.82
C VAL A 92 11.34 -26.39 -16.05
N LEU A 93 11.94 -26.71 -17.20
CA LEU A 93 12.22 -28.08 -17.62
C LEU A 93 13.71 -28.39 -17.54
N ILE A 94 14.09 -29.44 -16.80
CA ILE A 94 15.47 -29.92 -16.65
C ILE A 94 15.64 -31.21 -17.46
N GLY A 95 16.51 -31.16 -18.49
CA GLY A 95 16.79 -32.27 -19.39
C GLY A 95 18.23 -32.76 -19.30
N ASP A 96 18.46 -34.02 -19.67
CA ASP A 96 19.78 -34.65 -19.75
C ASP A 96 20.18 -34.94 -21.21
N ASP A 97 19.92 -34.00 -22.12
CA ASP A 97 20.25 -34.21 -23.54
C ASP A 97 21.75 -34.01 -23.80
N ALA A 98 22.38 -35.07 -24.32
CA ALA A 98 23.79 -35.13 -24.67
C ALA A 98 24.06 -34.46 -26.03
N ASN A 99 24.53 -33.19 -26.04
CA ASN A 99 25.50 -32.66 -27.02
C ASN A 99 25.90 -31.18 -26.81
N PHE A 100 26.27 -30.77 -25.59
CA PHE A 100 26.87 -29.44 -25.41
C PHE A 100 28.39 -29.56 -25.26
N THR A 101 29.11 -29.47 -26.38
CA THR A 101 30.57 -29.26 -26.37
C THR A 101 30.85 -27.80 -26.06
N VAL A 102 31.48 -27.54 -24.92
CA VAL A 102 31.93 -26.22 -24.50
C VAL A 102 33.06 -25.77 -25.43
N ALA A 103 32.81 -24.82 -26.33
CA ALA A 103 33.87 -24.08 -26.99
C ALA A 103 34.50 -23.12 -25.97
N GLN A 104 35.63 -23.52 -25.38
CA GLN A 104 36.50 -22.62 -24.63
C GLN A 104 37.06 -21.57 -25.59
N GLY A 105 36.66 -20.32 -25.42
CA GLY A 105 37.33 -19.18 -26.03
C GLY A 105 38.72 -19.01 -25.43
N SER A 106 39.74 -19.51 -26.13
CA SER A 106 41.13 -19.10 -25.96
C SER A 106 41.52 -18.18 -27.12
N ALA A 107 42.10 -17.04 -26.77
CA ALA A 107 42.60 -16.04 -27.70
C ALA A 107 43.62 -16.61 -28.70
N SER A 108 43.51 -16.24 -29.98
CA SER A 108 44.62 -15.73 -30.80
C SER A 108 44.24 -15.52 -32.28
N SER A 109 44.60 -14.33 -32.77
CA SER A 109 45.05 -13.96 -34.12
C SER A 109 44.48 -14.62 -35.38
N SER A 110 44.01 -13.72 -36.25
CA SER A 110 44.37 -13.55 -37.67
C SER A 110 43.63 -14.31 -38.79
N GLN A 111 43.30 -13.50 -39.81
CA GLN A 111 43.20 -13.80 -41.25
C GLN A 111 41.91 -14.36 -41.84
N SER A 112 41.14 -13.42 -42.42
CA SER A 112 40.75 -13.30 -43.84
C SER A 112 39.99 -14.42 -44.56
N SER A 113 39.04 -13.94 -45.40
CA SER A 113 38.46 -14.52 -46.62
C SER A 113 37.47 -15.67 -46.41
N SER A 114 36.40 -15.86 -47.19
CA SER A 114 35.69 -15.14 -48.27
C SER A 114 34.67 -16.15 -48.81
N ASN A 115 33.45 -15.72 -49.18
CA ASN A 115 32.55 -16.40 -50.13
C ASN A 115 32.08 -17.83 -49.76
N SER A 116 30.97 -18.39 -50.22
CA SER A 116 29.81 -18.02 -51.04
C SER A 116 28.90 -19.25 -51.09
N GLU A 117 27.68 -19.08 -51.61
CA GLU A 117 26.79 -20.13 -52.19
C GLU A 117 25.95 -20.93 -51.16
N ARG A 118 24.61 -20.81 -51.12
CA ARG A 118 23.51 -20.98 -52.10
C ARG A 118 23.06 -22.44 -52.28
N ASP A 119 21.75 -22.52 -52.55
CA ASP A 119 20.89 -23.62 -53.01
C ASP A 119 20.24 -24.43 -51.87
N GLU A 120 18.95 -24.24 -51.54
CA GLU A 120 17.67 -24.36 -52.29
C GLU A 120 17.01 -25.76 -52.19
N GLU A 121 15.69 -25.73 -52.36
CA GLU A 121 14.65 -26.79 -52.40
C GLU A 121 14.05 -27.24 -51.05
N GLU A 122 12.87 -26.73 -50.66
CA GLU A 122 11.48 -26.95 -51.15
C GLU A 122 10.85 -28.31 -50.76
N SER A 123 9.74 -28.25 -50.02
CA SER A 123 8.43 -28.68 -50.55
C SER A 123 7.27 -28.43 -49.57
N SER A 124 6.33 -27.60 -50.02
CA SER A 124 4.84 -27.66 -49.91
C SER A 124 4.16 -27.86 -48.53
N ALA A 125 3.27 -27.00 -48.00
CA ALA A 125 2.15 -26.18 -48.48
C ALA A 125 0.76 -26.76 -48.10
N SER A 126 0.01 -26.03 -47.26
CA SER A 126 -1.37 -25.55 -47.48
C SER A 126 -1.81 -24.72 -46.25
N SER A 127 -1.81 -23.37 -46.28
CA SER A 127 -2.91 -22.46 -46.71
C SER A 127 -4.26 -22.79 -46.06
N SER A 128 -4.84 -21.92 -45.24
CA SER A 128 -5.49 -20.62 -45.61
C SER A 128 -5.46 -19.62 -44.42
N GLN A 129 -4.90 -18.41 -44.52
CA GLN A 129 -5.46 -17.16 -45.13
C GLN A 129 -6.86 -16.79 -44.60
N SER A 130 -7.19 -15.55 -44.24
CA SER A 130 -6.61 -14.18 -44.33
C SER A 130 -7.49 -13.29 -43.42
N SER A 131 -7.26 -12.02 -43.04
CA SER A 131 -6.58 -10.84 -43.61
C SER A 131 -6.76 -9.75 -42.52
N SER A 132 -5.73 -9.12 -41.96
CA SER A 132 -4.82 -8.07 -42.50
C SER A 132 -5.42 -6.66 -42.55
N SER A 133 -4.80 -5.75 -41.79
CA SER A 133 -4.19 -4.48 -42.26
C SER A 133 -3.61 -3.76 -41.03
N SER A 134 -2.30 -3.77 -40.73
CA SER A 134 -1.18 -3.02 -41.35
C SER A 134 -1.44 -1.51 -41.40
N GLU A 135 -0.56 -0.58 -41.03
CA GLU A 135 0.85 -0.55 -40.66
C GLU A 135 1.21 0.95 -40.47
N ARG A 136 2.41 1.19 -39.94
CA ARG A 136 3.23 2.43 -39.91
C ARG A 136 3.22 3.17 -38.57
N ASP A 137 4.28 3.04 -37.76
CA ASP A 137 5.65 3.62 -37.92
C ASP A 137 5.57 5.16 -37.76
N GLU A 138 6.31 5.85 -36.90
CA GLU A 138 7.73 5.74 -36.55
C GLU A 138 8.04 6.74 -35.40
N GLU A 139 9.12 6.47 -34.65
CA GLU A 139 10.05 7.36 -33.92
C GLU A 139 9.52 8.36 -32.87
N GLU A 140 9.94 8.37 -31.60
CA GLU A 140 11.26 8.39 -30.92
C GLU A 140 11.42 9.73 -30.17
N ARG A 141 11.69 9.58 -28.86
CA ARG A 141 12.61 10.38 -28.04
C ARG A 141 12.12 11.59 -27.22
N ALA A 142 12.48 11.45 -25.94
CA ALA A 142 12.87 12.48 -24.97
C ALA A 142 11.75 13.28 -24.30
N ARG A 143 11.59 13.06 -22.99
CA ARG A 143 11.56 14.14 -21.99
C ARG A 143 11.73 13.62 -20.56
N SER A 144 12.85 14.02 -19.98
CA SER A 144 13.07 14.21 -18.54
C SER A 144 12.67 15.64 -18.16
N ASN A 145 11.69 15.79 -17.28
CA ASN A 145 11.53 16.83 -16.23
C ASN A 145 10.12 16.74 -15.62
N PRO A 146 9.94 16.45 -14.32
CA PRO A 146 8.66 16.66 -13.66
C PRO A 146 8.64 18.08 -13.09
N THR A 147 8.22 19.04 -13.90
CA THR A 147 7.54 20.23 -13.35
C THR A 147 6.07 19.86 -13.20
N ALA A 148 5.58 19.83 -11.97
CA ALA A 148 4.17 19.59 -11.67
C ALA A 148 3.31 20.70 -12.31
N GLU A 149 2.55 20.34 -13.35
CA GLU A 149 1.53 21.18 -13.97
C GLU A 149 0.17 20.45 -13.99
N SER A 150 -0.88 21.27 -13.86
CA SER A 150 -2.24 20.99 -13.41
C SER A 150 -3.04 19.98 -14.26
N PRO A 151 -3.70 18.97 -13.65
CA PRO A 151 -4.56 18.03 -14.37
C PRO A 151 -6.02 18.50 -14.47
N ALA A 152 -6.29 19.78 -14.22
CA ALA A 152 -7.65 20.32 -14.17
C ALA A 152 -8.27 20.49 -15.56
N ARG A 153 -9.56 20.14 -15.69
CA ARG A 153 -10.33 20.28 -16.94
C ARG A 153 -11.60 21.09 -16.69
N SER A 154 -11.97 21.91 -17.68
CA SER A 154 -13.28 22.55 -17.72
C SER A 154 -14.31 21.61 -18.35
N VAL A 155 -15.45 21.43 -17.68
CA VAL A 155 -16.60 20.70 -18.22
C VAL A 155 -17.56 21.72 -18.83
N ASN A 156 -17.28 22.14 -20.06
CA ASN A 156 -18.23 22.94 -20.83
C ASN A 156 -19.18 21.99 -21.57
N ALA A 157 -20.44 21.93 -21.14
CA ALA A 157 -21.50 21.46 -22.03
C ALA A 157 -21.54 22.40 -23.26
N ALA A 158 -21.59 21.82 -24.47
CA ALA A 158 -21.69 22.57 -25.72
C ALA A 158 -22.77 23.66 -25.62
N PRO A 159 -22.60 24.83 -26.27
CA PRO A 159 -23.57 25.90 -26.17
C PRO A 159 -24.93 25.37 -26.63
N PRO A 160 -25.97 25.31 -25.78
CA PRO A 160 -27.31 25.07 -26.28
C PRO A 160 -27.64 26.25 -27.18
N SER A 161 -28.11 25.96 -28.38
CA SER A 161 -28.73 26.94 -29.27
C SER A 161 -29.75 27.73 -28.44
N SER A 162 -29.40 28.99 -28.18
CA SER A 162 -30.14 29.90 -27.33
C SER A 162 -31.55 30.06 -27.86
N THR A 163 -32.55 29.62 -27.08
CA THR A 163 -33.86 30.27 -27.15
C THR A 163 -33.80 31.47 -26.21
N THR A 164 -33.06 32.49 -26.64
CA THR A 164 -32.91 33.76 -25.91
C THR A 164 -34.26 34.48 -25.89
N SER A 165 -34.85 34.59 -24.70
CA SER A 165 -35.60 35.79 -24.34
C SER A 165 -34.68 37.00 -24.54
N PRO A 166 -35.14 38.12 -25.10
CA PRO A 166 -34.27 39.24 -25.43
C PRO A 166 -33.72 39.84 -24.13
N THR A 167 -32.42 39.65 -23.90
CA THR A 167 -31.66 40.37 -22.87
C THR A 167 -31.87 41.86 -23.10
N THR A 168 -32.41 42.55 -22.10
CA THR A 168 -32.45 44.01 -22.12
C THR A 168 -31.00 44.48 -22.23
N ALA A 169 -30.68 45.31 -23.23
CA ALA A 169 -29.32 45.65 -23.63
C ALA A 169 -28.48 46.43 -22.57
N ASN A 170 -28.94 46.46 -21.32
CA ASN A 170 -28.38 47.22 -20.20
C ASN A 170 -28.26 46.41 -18.89
N GLU A 171 -28.71 45.16 -18.82
CA GLU A 171 -28.54 44.37 -17.59
C GLU A 171 -27.09 43.87 -17.45
N PRO A 172 -26.49 43.97 -16.25
CA PRO A 172 -25.14 43.46 -16.01
C PRO A 172 -25.14 41.94 -16.12
N ARG A 173 -24.14 41.43 -16.85
CA ARG A 173 -23.95 40.00 -17.04
C ARG A 173 -23.37 39.36 -15.79
N TRP A 174 -23.41 38.04 -15.71
CA TRP A 174 -22.94 37.32 -14.53
C TRP A 174 -22.00 36.15 -14.88
N LEU A 175 -21.24 35.68 -13.89
CA LEU A 175 -20.43 34.48 -13.97
C LEU A 175 -20.45 33.79 -12.62
N LYS A 176 -20.70 32.48 -12.61
CA LYS A 176 -20.39 31.62 -11.47
C LYS A 176 -19.14 30.80 -11.78
N VAL A 177 -18.15 30.84 -10.89
CA VAL A 177 -17.00 29.94 -10.91
C VAL A 177 -17.25 28.87 -9.86
N SER A 178 -17.20 27.60 -10.27
CA SER A 178 -17.34 26.43 -9.39
C SER A 178 -16.14 25.50 -9.60
N ALA A 179 -15.52 25.05 -8.51
CA ALA A 179 -14.35 24.19 -8.58
C ALA A 179 -14.40 23.07 -7.54
N ASN A 180 -14.26 21.81 -8.01
CA ASN A 180 -14.29 20.61 -7.18
C ASN A 180 -13.12 19.67 -7.53
N TYR A 181 -12.76 18.80 -6.60
CA TYR A 181 -12.02 17.58 -6.92
C TYR A 181 -12.90 16.65 -7.77
N ASP A 182 -12.27 15.83 -8.61
CA ASP A 182 -12.94 14.76 -9.35
C ASP A 182 -12.90 13.48 -8.50
N ASP A 183 -13.67 13.50 -7.43
CA ASP A 183 -13.83 12.44 -6.43
C ASP A 183 -15.33 12.09 -6.29
N SER A 184 -15.63 10.93 -5.70
CA SER A 184 -17.00 10.47 -5.52
C SER A 184 -17.79 11.41 -4.60
N TRP A 185 -17.12 12.12 -3.69
CA TRP A 185 -17.75 13.13 -2.86
C TRP A 185 -17.89 14.51 -3.51
N ARG A 186 -17.29 14.77 -4.68
CA ARG A 186 -17.22 16.10 -5.31
C ARG A 186 -16.73 17.16 -4.33
N THR A 187 -15.64 16.86 -3.64
CA THR A 187 -15.07 17.69 -2.58
C THR A 187 -14.73 19.08 -3.14
N PRO A 188 -15.16 20.17 -2.49
CA PRO A 188 -14.95 21.53 -3.00
C PRO A 188 -13.48 21.96 -2.95
N LEU A 189 -12.99 22.61 -4.01
CA LEU A 189 -11.65 23.18 -4.02
C LEU A 189 -11.60 24.51 -3.24
N ARG A 190 -10.57 24.67 -2.41
CA ARG A 190 -10.32 25.90 -1.63
C ARG A 190 -9.30 26.80 -2.32
N ALA A 191 -9.53 27.09 -3.58
CA ALA A 191 -8.64 27.95 -4.34
C ALA A 191 -8.77 29.42 -3.94
N GLU A 192 -7.63 30.08 -3.88
CA GLU A 192 -7.48 31.51 -3.66
C GLU A 192 -6.75 32.13 -4.85
N ASN A 193 -6.71 33.47 -4.88
CA ASN A 193 -5.91 34.22 -5.86
C ASN A 193 -6.33 33.96 -7.31
N ILE A 194 -7.63 34.05 -7.57
CA ILE A 194 -8.22 33.86 -8.89
C ILE A 194 -8.42 35.24 -9.55
N ASP A 195 -7.85 35.42 -10.73
CA ASP A 195 -8.08 36.61 -11.55
C ASP A 195 -9.18 36.33 -12.57
N VAL A 196 -10.04 37.32 -12.79
CA VAL A 196 -11.10 37.29 -13.79
C VAL A 196 -10.91 38.44 -14.76
N GLU A 197 -10.63 38.11 -16.01
CA GLU A 197 -10.54 39.05 -17.12
C GLU A 197 -11.80 38.96 -17.99
N VAL A 198 -12.32 40.11 -18.39
CA VAL A 198 -13.51 40.23 -19.26
C VAL A 198 -13.07 40.92 -20.54
N ASP A 199 -13.24 40.25 -21.67
CA ASP A 199 -12.83 40.72 -23.00
C ASP A 199 -11.39 41.29 -23.07
N GLY A 200 -10.48 40.72 -22.24
CA GLY A 200 -9.07 41.09 -22.17
C GLY A 200 -8.70 42.19 -21.17
N GLU A 201 -9.67 42.71 -20.41
CA GLU A 201 -9.42 43.65 -19.30
C GLU A 201 -9.66 42.97 -17.95
N LEU A 202 -8.77 43.21 -16.98
CA LEU A 202 -8.90 42.66 -15.62
C LEU A 202 -10.13 43.28 -14.93
N HIS A 203 -11.10 42.43 -14.58
CA HIS A 203 -12.34 42.82 -13.87
C HIS A 203 -12.22 42.62 -12.37
N GLN A 204 -11.68 41.47 -11.94
CA GLN A 204 -11.50 41.12 -10.54
C GLN A 204 -10.13 40.48 -10.33
N GLU A 205 -9.39 40.95 -9.33
CA GLU A 205 -8.13 40.34 -8.89
C GLU A 205 -8.32 39.61 -7.56
N ALA A 206 -7.54 38.55 -7.36
CA ALA A 206 -7.42 37.86 -6.07
C ALA A 206 -8.76 37.37 -5.48
N LEU A 207 -9.67 36.91 -6.34
CA LEU A 207 -10.92 36.27 -5.95
C LEU A 207 -10.64 34.98 -5.19
N THR A 208 -11.45 34.69 -4.17
CA THR A 208 -11.37 33.47 -3.36
C THR A 208 -12.68 32.71 -3.47
N LEU A 209 -12.60 31.39 -3.58
CA LEU A 209 -13.78 30.53 -3.53
C LEU A 209 -14.31 30.42 -2.11
N THR A 210 -15.63 30.32 -1.98
CA THR A 210 -16.34 30.23 -0.70
C THR A 210 -15.85 29.03 0.09
N GLN A 211 -15.56 29.24 1.37
CA GLN A 211 -15.20 28.18 2.31
C GLN A 211 -16.47 27.66 3.01
N GLY A 212 -16.56 26.35 3.21
CA GLY A 212 -17.67 25.69 3.89
C GLY A 212 -17.65 24.17 3.70
N SER A 213 -18.71 23.51 4.15
CA SER A 213 -18.94 22.06 4.03
C SER A 213 -20.09 21.69 3.09
N LEU A 214 -20.90 22.65 2.65
CA LEU A 214 -22.01 22.40 1.73
C LEU A 214 -21.49 22.24 0.30
N LYS A 215 -21.88 21.13 -0.35
CA LYS A 215 -21.55 20.88 -1.76
C LYS A 215 -22.18 21.94 -2.65
N ASN A 216 -21.45 22.37 -3.69
CA ASN A 216 -22.01 23.28 -4.66
C ASN A 216 -22.93 22.59 -5.67
N THR A 217 -23.88 23.38 -6.18
CA THR A 217 -24.81 22.97 -7.23
C THR A 217 -24.41 23.60 -8.56
N TYR A 218 -24.67 22.90 -9.66
CA TYR A 218 -24.57 23.50 -10.98
C TYR A 218 -25.82 24.34 -11.25
N SER A 219 -25.64 25.57 -11.73
CA SER A 219 -26.74 26.51 -12.00
C SER A 219 -26.63 27.07 -13.41
N LEU A 220 -27.74 27.12 -14.14
CA LEU A 220 -27.79 27.72 -15.49
C LEU A 220 -28.30 29.17 -15.48
N ASP A 221 -28.90 29.62 -14.37
CA ASP A 221 -29.52 30.94 -14.26
C ASP A 221 -28.96 31.75 -13.07
N LYS A 222 -28.95 33.09 -13.21
CA LYS A 222 -28.40 34.03 -12.22
C LYS A 222 -29.02 33.91 -10.82
N PRO A 223 -30.36 33.82 -10.65
CA PRO A 223 -30.96 33.75 -9.31
C PRO A 223 -30.50 32.53 -8.52
N ASP A 224 -30.32 31.40 -9.19
CA ASP A 224 -29.86 30.15 -8.55
C ASP A 224 -28.38 30.22 -8.18
N ALA A 225 -27.56 30.88 -9.01
CA ALA A 225 -26.15 31.14 -8.66
C ALA A 225 -26.02 32.03 -7.42
N GLU A 226 -26.79 33.13 -7.34
CA GLU A 226 -26.83 34.00 -6.16
C GLU A 226 -27.35 33.27 -4.92
N TYR A 227 -28.33 32.38 -5.09
CA TYR A 227 -28.81 31.49 -4.03
C TYR A 227 -27.69 30.56 -3.52
N SER A 228 -26.92 29.94 -4.40
CA SER A 228 -25.77 29.09 -4.00
C SER A 228 -24.80 29.85 -3.09
N LEU A 229 -24.44 31.09 -3.46
CA LEU A 229 -23.56 31.93 -2.67
C LEU A 229 -24.18 32.32 -1.31
N ALA A 230 -25.46 32.70 -1.31
CA ALA A 230 -26.19 33.07 -0.09
C ALA A 230 -26.29 31.92 0.91
N ASN A 231 -26.39 30.68 0.42
CA ASN A 231 -26.39 29.48 1.26
C ASN A 231 -24.99 28.99 1.64
N LYS A 232 -23.93 29.70 1.24
CA LYS A 232 -22.54 29.35 1.54
C LYS A 232 -22.15 27.97 1.02
N GLU A 233 -22.60 27.62 -0.18
CA GLU A 233 -22.03 26.49 -0.92
C GLU A 233 -20.51 26.69 -1.05
N ALA A 234 -19.74 25.64 -0.84
CA ALA A 234 -18.28 25.69 -0.85
C ALA A 234 -17.73 25.54 -2.28
N GLY A 235 -16.53 26.08 -2.52
CA GLY A 235 -15.86 25.96 -3.82
C GLY A 235 -16.46 26.82 -4.94
N ILE A 236 -17.24 27.86 -4.58
CA ILE A 236 -17.86 28.76 -5.56
C ILE A 236 -17.53 30.24 -5.35
N SER A 237 -17.62 31.01 -6.42
CA SER A 237 -17.73 32.47 -6.39
C SER A 237 -18.66 32.96 -7.49
N VAL A 238 -19.38 34.06 -7.25
CA VAL A 238 -20.37 34.60 -8.19
C VAL A 238 -20.12 36.09 -8.40
N LEU A 239 -19.94 36.47 -9.66
CA LEU A 239 -19.82 37.86 -10.11
C LEU A 239 -21.11 38.23 -10.84
N THR A 240 -21.74 39.34 -10.46
CA THR A 240 -23.07 39.73 -10.97
C THR A 240 -23.09 41.11 -11.62
N ASP A 241 -21.92 41.73 -11.72
CA ASP A 241 -21.64 43.10 -12.13
C ASP A 241 -20.74 43.17 -13.38
N LEU A 242 -20.69 42.10 -14.17
CA LEU A 242 -19.93 42.11 -15.42
C LEU A 242 -20.55 43.10 -16.41
N SER A 243 -19.71 43.70 -17.26
CA SER A 243 -20.16 44.62 -18.31
C SER A 243 -21.32 44.02 -19.13
N PRO A 244 -22.37 44.80 -19.46
CA PRO A 244 -23.46 44.33 -20.34
C PRO A 244 -22.97 43.85 -21.72
N GLN A 245 -21.78 44.27 -22.14
CA GLN A 245 -21.15 43.87 -23.40
C GLN A 245 -20.16 42.70 -23.26
N ALA A 246 -19.89 42.25 -22.03
CA ALA A 246 -18.96 41.16 -21.73
C ALA A 246 -19.32 39.93 -22.57
N ASN A 247 -18.44 39.42 -23.43
CA ASN A 247 -18.75 38.21 -24.20
C ASN A 247 -17.91 37.02 -23.76
N GLN A 248 -16.62 37.25 -23.54
CA GLN A 248 -15.67 36.24 -23.13
C GLN A 248 -15.15 36.59 -21.73
N VAL A 249 -15.10 35.58 -20.87
CA VAL A 249 -14.50 35.69 -19.55
C VAL A 249 -13.38 34.67 -19.42
N VAL A 250 -12.22 35.12 -18.96
CA VAL A 250 -11.06 34.29 -18.66
C VAL A 250 -10.87 34.27 -17.15
N VAL A 251 -10.83 33.07 -16.58
CA VAL A 251 -10.62 32.84 -15.15
C VAL A 251 -9.26 32.16 -14.99
N GLU A 252 -8.33 32.85 -14.33
CA GLU A 252 -6.97 32.37 -14.09
C GLU A 252 -6.77 32.09 -12.60
N PHE A 253 -6.44 30.84 -12.27
CA PHE A 253 -6.05 30.45 -10.92
C PHE A 253 -4.55 30.72 -10.76
N LYS A 254 -4.20 31.88 -10.20
CA LYS A 254 -2.80 32.27 -10.03
C LYS A 254 -2.21 31.64 -8.78
N GLY A 255 -1.03 31.06 -8.95
CA GLY A 255 -0.21 30.65 -7.82
C GLY A 255 0.22 31.86 -6.99
N VAL A 256 0.29 31.68 -5.67
CA VAL A 256 0.89 32.69 -4.79
C VAL A 256 2.42 32.54 -4.83
N ARG A 257 3.15 33.66 -4.95
CA ARG A 257 4.62 33.61 -4.99
C ARG A 257 5.20 33.13 -3.66
N GLY A 258 6.23 32.28 -3.73
CA GLY A 258 6.97 31.80 -2.56
C GLY A 258 6.29 30.66 -1.79
N ILE A 259 5.17 30.10 -2.28
CA ILE A 259 4.51 28.97 -1.62
C ILE A 259 5.34 27.69 -1.67
N GLU A 260 6.09 27.42 -2.74
CA GLU A 260 6.86 26.17 -2.86
C GLU A 260 7.97 26.07 -1.81
N GLN A 261 8.59 27.20 -1.46
CA GLN A 261 9.56 27.25 -0.36
C GLN A 261 8.89 26.95 0.98
N GLN A 262 7.73 27.56 1.25
CA GLN A 262 6.99 27.33 2.49
C GLN A 262 6.46 25.89 2.60
N ILE A 263 5.99 25.31 1.49
CA ILE A 263 5.59 23.90 1.42
C ILE A 263 6.79 23.02 1.77
N THR A 264 7.95 23.28 1.16
CA THR A 264 9.19 22.54 1.44
C THR A 264 9.60 22.65 2.92
N GLU A 265 9.50 23.84 3.52
CA GLU A 265 9.77 24.06 4.95
C GLU A 265 8.82 23.25 5.84
N CYS A 266 7.52 23.23 5.53
CA CYS A 266 6.54 22.39 6.23
C CYS A 266 6.87 20.91 6.07
N THR A 267 7.12 20.42 4.85
CA THR A 267 7.43 19.01 4.62
C THR A 267 8.73 18.58 5.29
N ASN A 268 9.76 19.44 5.34
CA ASN A 268 11.00 19.16 6.06
C ASN A 268 10.77 19.09 7.58
N THR A 269 9.89 19.93 8.11
CA THR A 269 9.51 19.89 9.54
C THR A 269 8.77 18.59 9.86
N ILE A 270 7.79 18.22 9.02
CA ILE A 270 7.06 16.94 9.13
C ILE A 270 8.03 15.78 9.13
N GLN A 271 8.95 15.74 8.15
CA GLN A 271 9.95 14.70 8.04
C GLN A 271 10.84 14.66 9.29
N SER A 272 11.42 15.79 9.71
CA SER A 272 12.31 15.82 10.87
C SER A 272 11.63 15.37 12.17
N ASP A 273 10.36 15.72 12.37
CA ASP A 273 9.57 15.26 13.53
C ASP A 273 9.34 13.73 13.46
N LEU A 274 9.07 13.20 12.26
CA LEU A 274 8.87 11.76 12.02
C LEU A 274 10.19 10.96 12.13
N ASP A 275 11.30 11.49 11.61
CA ASP A 275 12.65 10.91 11.73
C ASP A 275 13.00 10.71 13.20
N GLY A 276 12.86 11.78 14.00
CA GLY A 276 13.21 11.78 15.42
C GLY A 276 12.38 10.77 16.21
N ILE A 277 11.05 10.76 16.00
CA ILE A 277 10.18 9.87 16.76
C ILE A 277 10.30 8.41 16.32
N TYR A 278 10.57 8.15 15.05
CA TYR A 278 10.86 6.79 14.57
C TYR A 278 12.14 6.26 15.21
N HIS A 279 13.22 7.05 15.22
CA HIS A 279 14.48 6.65 15.87
C HIS A 279 14.31 6.34 17.36
N GLU A 280 13.61 7.20 18.10
CA GLU A 280 13.31 6.97 19.52
C GLU A 280 12.47 5.70 19.72
N LEU A 281 11.47 5.49 18.86
CA LEU A 281 10.60 4.32 18.92
C LEU A 281 11.41 3.03 18.74
N VAL A 282 12.25 2.95 17.70
CA VAL A 282 13.09 1.78 17.42
C VAL A 282 14.02 1.47 18.60
N ASP A 283 14.70 2.46 19.16
CA ASP A 283 15.59 2.25 20.31
C ASP A 283 14.83 1.76 21.56
N SER A 284 13.65 2.33 21.81
CA SER A 284 12.82 1.96 22.96
C SER A 284 12.21 0.55 22.82
N MET A 285 11.90 0.12 21.59
CA MET A 285 11.32 -1.19 21.27
C MET A 285 12.36 -2.32 21.24
N SER A 286 13.66 -2.03 21.32
CA SER A 286 14.75 -3.01 21.24
C SER A 286 14.61 -4.20 22.21
N GLY A 287 14.05 -4.01 23.40
CA GLY A 287 13.81 -5.11 24.34
C GLY A 287 12.74 -6.09 23.85
N PHE A 288 11.63 -5.57 23.29
CA PHE A 288 10.59 -6.40 22.66
C PHE A 288 11.10 -7.07 21.39
N GLN A 289 11.92 -6.35 20.61
CA GLN A 289 12.56 -6.86 19.40
C GLN A 289 13.44 -8.06 19.71
N GLN A 290 14.32 -7.97 20.71
CA GLN A 290 15.22 -9.06 21.08
C GLN A 290 14.47 -10.33 21.50
N GLU A 291 13.41 -10.17 22.30
CA GLU A 291 12.55 -11.30 22.70
C GLU A 291 11.85 -11.91 21.47
N TRP A 292 11.37 -11.07 20.55
CA TRP A 292 10.76 -11.53 19.32
C TRP A 292 11.75 -12.27 18.41
N ASP A 293 12.97 -11.77 18.24
CA ASP A 293 14.01 -12.40 17.42
C ASP A 293 14.47 -13.73 18.02
N GLN A 294 14.49 -13.84 19.35
CA GLN A 294 14.93 -15.04 20.06
C GLN A 294 13.86 -16.12 20.14
N HIS A 295 12.59 -15.74 20.31
CA HIS A 295 11.51 -16.65 20.68
C HIS A 295 10.34 -16.65 19.69
N GLY A 296 10.29 -15.71 18.76
CA GLY A 296 9.28 -15.61 17.71
C GLY A 296 7.86 -15.70 18.26
N LEU A 297 7.06 -16.54 17.63
CA LEU A 297 5.65 -16.76 17.98
C LEU A 297 5.44 -17.25 19.43
N ALA A 298 6.43 -17.88 20.06
CA ALA A 298 6.30 -18.34 21.44
C ALA A 298 6.12 -17.18 22.43
N THR A 299 6.51 -15.96 22.04
CA THR A 299 6.26 -14.74 22.84
C THR A 299 4.79 -14.31 22.88
N LEU A 300 3.93 -14.90 22.02
CA LEU A 300 2.49 -14.63 21.96
C LEU A 300 1.66 -15.58 22.84
N ASP A 301 2.25 -16.71 23.27
CA ASP A 301 1.58 -17.91 23.80
C ASP A 301 0.73 -17.65 25.08
N ASP A 302 1.18 -16.81 26.01
CA ASP A 302 0.39 -16.53 27.21
C ASP A 302 -0.82 -15.58 26.94
N GLY A 303 -0.79 -14.80 25.85
CA GLY A 303 -1.84 -13.82 25.50
C GLY A 303 -2.86 -14.32 24.45
N LEU A 304 -2.42 -15.17 23.53
CA LEU A 304 -3.20 -15.71 22.42
C LEU A 304 -4.24 -16.76 22.89
N PHE A 305 -3.82 -17.64 23.81
CA PHE A 305 -4.55 -18.85 24.21
C PHE A 305 -5.69 -18.60 25.20
N GLU A 306 -5.53 -17.61 26.09
CA GLU A 306 -6.62 -17.12 26.94
C GLU A 306 -7.59 -16.20 26.16
N GLY A 307 -7.09 -15.57 25.08
CA GLY A 307 -7.86 -14.66 24.26
C GLY A 307 -8.90 -15.34 23.41
N ALA A 308 -8.50 -16.35 22.63
CA ALA A 308 -9.44 -17.12 21.82
C ALA A 308 -10.64 -17.63 22.64
N LYS A 309 -10.41 -18.17 23.85
CA LYS A 309 -11.48 -18.69 24.74
C LYS A 309 -12.45 -17.61 25.26
N SER A 310 -12.05 -16.35 25.26
CA SER A 310 -12.85 -15.22 25.75
C SER A 310 -13.65 -14.53 24.64
N TRP A 311 -13.47 -14.93 23.39
CA TRP A 311 -14.09 -14.37 22.18
C TRP A 311 -14.80 -15.51 21.44
N GLY A 312 -15.96 -15.25 20.83
CA GLY A 312 -16.66 -16.28 20.06
C GLY A 312 -15.83 -16.82 18.89
N ASN A 313 -16.22 -17.97 18.33
CA ASN A 313 -15.51 -18.63 17.23
C ASN A 313 -15.15 -17.69 16.08
N ASP A 314 -16.03 -16.74 15.75
CA ASP A 314 -15.88 -15.81 14.62
C ASP A 314 -14.76 -14.76 14.82
N LEU A 315 -14.29 -14.54 16.06
CA LEU A 315 -13.25 -13.57 16.39
C LEU A 315 -11.97 -14.22 16.91
N ALA A 316 -11.98 -15.52 17.17
CA ALA A 316 -10.80 -16.29 17.54
C ALA A 316 -9.75 -16.29 16.40
N ASP A 317 -10.19 -16.24 15.15
CA ASP A 317 -9.32 -16.21 13.97
C ASP A 317 -8.42 -14.96 13.94
N LEU A 318 -8.88 -13.81 14.43
CA LEU A 318 -8.04 -12.60 14.55
C LEU A 318 -6.84 -12.80 15.48
N PHE A 319 -6.92 -13.76 16.39
CA PHE A 319 -5.84 -14.12 17.29
C PHE A 319 -5.13 -15.38 16.81
N SER A 320 -5.29 -15.77 15.55
CA SER A 320 -4.52 -16.87 14.98
C SER A 320 -3.09 -16.42 14.66
N ILE A 321 -2.18 -17.38 14.63
CA ILE A 321 -0.82 -17.17 14.14
C ILE A 321 -0.86 -16.70 12.68
N GLU A 322 -1.69 -17.33 11.86
CA GLU A 322 -1.87 -17.00 10.44
C GLU A 322 -2.22 -15.51 10.26
N THR A 323 -3.15 -14.97 11.05
CA THR A 323 -3.51 -13.54 10.98
C THR A 323 -2.35 -12.62 11.35
N TRP A 324 -1.53 -12.97 12.36
CA TRP A 324 -0.32 -12.19 12.67
C TRP A 324 0.70 -12.22 11.52
N GLN A 325 0.88 -13.38 10.88
CA GLN A 325 1.75 -13.53 9.72
C GLN A 325 1.26 -12.70 8.53
N GLU A 326 -0.02 -12.84 8.18
CA GLU A 326 -0.66 -12.06 7.12
C GLU A 326 -0.59 -10.55 7.39
N THR A 327 -0.82 -10.13 8.64
CA THR A 327 -0.69 -8.72 9.05
C THR A 327 0.73 -8.21 8.79
N GLY A 328 1.73 -9.02 9.11
CA GLY A 328 3.13 -8.70 8.83
C GLY A 328 3.42 -8.57 7.35
N ASP A 329 3.02 -9.58 6.56
CA ASP A 329 3.20 -9.57 5.10
C ASP A 329 2.52 -8.36 4.46
N PHE A 330 1.34 -7.99 4.97
CA PHE A 330 0.59 -6.83 4.53
C PHE A 330 1.35 -5.52 4.84
N LEU A 331 1.81 -5.33 6.08
CA LEU A 331 2.56 -4.13 6.48
C LEU A 331 3.85 -3.98 5.67
N ALA A 332 4.64 -5.04 5.51
CA ALA A 332 5.82 -5.03 4.64
C ALA A 332 5.46 -4.72 3.18
N SER A 333 4.27 -5.12 2.73
CA SER A 333 3.74 -4.74 1.42
C SER A 333 3.45 -3.27 1.30
N GLY A 334 2.74 -2.72 2.28
CA GLY A 334 2.47 -1.29 2.38
C GLY A 334 3.78 -0.50 2.34
N LEU A 335 4.73 -0.82 3.23
CA LEU A 335 6.01 -0.12 3.30
C LEU A 335 6.80 -0.20 1.99
N SER A 336 6.92 -1.40 1.41
CA SER A 336 7.64 -1.57 0.14
C SER A 336 7.05 -0.70 -0.97
N ASN A 337 5.72 -0.66 -1.08
CA ASN A 337 5.02 0.16 -2.06
C ASN A 337 5.24 1.65 -1.76
N SER A 338 5.07 2.08 -0.51
CA SER A 338 5.31 3.46 -0.10
C SER A 338 6.72 3.92 -0.43
N LEU A 339 7.75 3.10 -0.16
CA LEU A 339 9.13 3.41 -0.54
C LEU A 339 9.34 3.47 -2.06
N ASP A 340 8.70 2.59 -2.83
CA ASP A 340 8.76 2.62 -4.30
C ASP A 340 8.12 3.91 -4.86
N PHE A 341 6.98 4.34 -4.31
CA PHE A 341 6.37 5.61 -4.70
C PHE A 341 7.23 6.80 -4.26
N THR A 342 7.75 6.80 -3.04
CA THR A 342 8.63 7.88 -2.59
C THR A 342 9.87 7.96 -3.47
N TYR A 343 10.48 6.84 -3.86
CA TYR A 343 11.60 6.85 -4.81
C TYR A 343 11.22 7.48 -6.16
N ASN A 344 10.11 7.06 -6.75
CA ASN A 344 9.70 7.50 -8.09
C ASN A 344 9.19 8.95 -8.13
N TYR A 345 8.61 9.46 -7.03
CA TYR A 345 7.87 10.72 -7.01
C TYR A 345 8.44 11.78 -6.05
N ALA A 346 9.30 11.41 -5.11
CA ALA A 346 9.88 12.26 -4.07
C ALA A 346 11.29 11.76 -3.66
N GLU A 347 12.21 11.69 -4.62
CA GLU A 347 13.52 11.05 -4.46
C GLU A 347 14.33 11.58 -3.27
N ASP A 348 14.30 12.89 -3.02
CA ASP A 348 14.97 13.52 -1.86
C ASP A 348 14.44 12.98 -0.53
N LYS A 349 13.12 12.77 -0.43
CA LYS A 349 12.45 12.17 0.73
C LYS A 349 12.83 10.71 0.88
N TYR A 350 12.90 9.98 -0.23
CA TYR A 350 13.35 8.59 -0.20
C TYR A 350 14.78 8.47 0.33
N GLN A 351 15.71 9.31 -0.13
CA GLN A 351 17.09 9.29 0.34
C GLN A 351 17.17 9.58 1.85
N ALA A 352 16.47 10.61 2.32
CA ALA A 352 16.49 10.96 3.74
C ALA A 352 15.88 9.87 4.64
N ILE A 353 14.77 9.26 4.21
CA ILE A 353 14.19 8.09 4.90
C ILE A 353 15.19 6.94 4.91
N THR A 354 15.86 6.68 3.79
CA THR A 354 16.83 5.59 3.65
C THR A 354 18.00 5.76 4.62
N GLU A 355 18.53 6.98 4.79
CA GLU A 355 19.59 7.28 5.76
C GLU A 355 19.16 6.97 7.20
N VAL A 356 17.90 7.26 7.55
CA VAL A 356 17.31 7.00 8.87
C VAL A 356 17.18 5.50 9.13
N ILE A 357 16.70 4.75 8.13
CA ILE A 357 16.39 3.32 8.29
C ILE A 357 17.58 2.40 8.01
N THR A 358 18.74 2.88 7.56
CA THR A 358 19.92 2.05 7.24
C THR A 358 21.10 2.26 8.17
N ASP A 359 21.80 1.17 8.49
CA ASP A 359 23.05 1.19 9.25
C ASP A 359 24.22 1.68 8.38
N GLU A 360 25.41 1.79 8.98
CA GLU A 360 26.62 2.23 8.29
C GLU A 360 27.07 1.30 7.15
N HIS A 361 26.49 0.10 7.06
CA HIS A 361 26.75 -0.91 6.03
C HIS A 361 25.62 -0.96 4.99
N GLY A 362 24.62 -0.07 5.06
CA GLY A 362 23.46 -0.06 4.17
C GLY A 362 22.41 -1.11 4.47
N ASN A 363 22.55 -1.87 5.57
CA ASN A 363 21.51 -2.81 5.99
C ASN A 363 20.39 -2.04 6.68
N MET A 364 19.14 -2.45 6.50
CA MET A 364 18.05 -1.86 7.27
C MET A 364 18.27 -2.10 8.77
N ARG A 365 18.31 -1.01 9.55
CA ARG A 365 18.41 -1.00 11.02
C ARG A 365 17.22 -1.71 11.67
N ASN A 366 16.13 -1.86 10.94
CA ASN A 366 14.92 -2.47 11.42
C ASN A 366 14.26 -3.33 10.34
N VAL A 367 14.12 -4.63 10.61
CA VAL A 367 13.32 -5.55 9.80
C VAL A 367 12.40 -6.32 10.75
N THR A 368 11.59 -5.54 11.44
CA THR A 368 11.19 -5.66 12.85
C THR A 368 10.53 -6.97 13.31
N TRP A 369 10.04 -7.83 12.42
CA TRP A 369 9.55 -9.16 12.82
C TRP A 369 9.14 -10.01 11.63
N ILE A 370 8.87 -9.36 10.49
CA ILE A 370 8.43 -9.99 9.25
C ILE A 370 9.55 -10.87 8.62
N THR A 371 10.80 -10.66 9.02
CA THR A 371 11.93 -11.55 8.65
C THR A 371 12.33 -12.55 9.72
N ALA A 372 11.65 -12.57 10.87
CA ALA A 372 11.88 -13.55 11.92
C ALA A 372 11.28 -14.91 11.51
N ARG A 373 11.92 -15.57 10.54
CA ARG A 373 12.06 -17.04 10.48
C ARG A 373 10.77 -17.86 10.67
N LEU A 374 9.64 -17.38 10.18
CA LEU A 374 8.35 -18.06 10.28
C LEU A 374 8.23 -19.34 9.42
N TYR A 375 9.25 -19.64 8.60
CA TYR A 375 9.26 -20.82 7.74
C TYR A 375 10.10 -22.01 8.26
N ASP A 376 11.03 -21.81 9.22
CA ASP A 376 11.97 -22.88 9.60
C ASP A 376 11.72 -23.50 10.99
N GLU A 377 11.00 -22.84 11.89
CA GLU A 377 10.84 -23.31 13.28
C GLU A 377 9.38 -23.20 13.77
N VAL A 378 8.43 -23.73 13.00
CA VAL A 378 7.14 -24.13 13.59
C VAL A 378 7.35 -25.50 14.23
N GLU A 379 7.80 -25.47 15.48
CA GLU A 379 7.89 -26.63 16.34
C GLU A 379 6.51 -27.33 16.39
N GLN A 380 6.48 -28.67 16.29
CA GLN A 380 5.26 -29.50 16.40
C GLN A 380 4.35 -29.12 17.59
N SER A 381 4.94 -28.52 18.63
CA SER A 381 4.28 -28.01 19.83
C SER A 381 3.28 -26.88 19.58
N VAL A 382 3.47 -26.05 18.54
CA VAL A 382 2.57 -24.90 18.23
C VAL A 382 1.34 -25.35 17.46
N VAL A 383 1.49 -26.31 16.53
CA VAL A 383 0.38 -26.90 15.76
C VAL A 383 -0.52 -27.77 16.65
N GLU A 384 0.07 -28.56 17.56
CA GLU A 384 -0.70 -29.33 18.56
C GLU A 384 -1.50 -28.39 19.47
N ARG A 385 -0.87 -27.32 19.97
CA ARG A 385 -1.52 -26.27 20.76
C ARG A 385 -2.65 -25.53 20.03
N GLN A 386 -2.52 -25.31 18.72
CA GLN A 386 -3.56 -24.66 17.91
C GLN A 386 -4.78 -25.59 17.67
N ASN A 387 -4.57 -26.90 17.63
CA ASN A 387 -5.65 -27.87 17.58
C ASN A 387 -6.40 -27.95 18.93
N ASP A 388 -5.70 -27.87 20.05
CA ASP A 388 -6.30 -27.81 21.39
C ASP A 388 -7.17 -26.54 21.57
N ILE A 389 -6.77 -25.40 21.01
CA ILE A 389 -7.58 -24.17 21.00
C ILE A 389 -8.90 -24.39 20.24
N ARG A 390 -8.83 -24.99 19.04
CA ARG A 390 -10.00 -25.20 18.18
C ARG A 390 -11.00 -26.18 18.79
N GLU A 391 -10.51 -27.17 19.54
CA GLU A 391 -11.34 -28.12 20.30
C GLU A 391 -11.99 -27.44 21.53
N LEU A 392 -11.25 -26.61 22.28
CA LEU A 392 -11.78 -25.87 23.44
C LEU A 392 -12.80 -24.77 23.07
N LEU A 393 -12.72 -24.24 21.85
CA LEU A 393 -13.64 -23.23 21.31
C LEU A 393 -15.02 -23.82 20.94
N GLN A 394 -15.08 -25.08 20.48
CA GLN A 394 -16.34 -25.76 20.21
C GLN A 394 -17.18 -25.99 21.49
N ASP A 395 -16.54 -26.08 22.65
CA ASP A 395 -17.20 -26.26 23.95
C ASP A 395 -17.66 -24.93 24.59
N ALA A 396 -17.25 -23.78 24.05
CA ALA A 396 -17.47 -22.45 24.63
C ALA A 396 -18.71 -21.71 24.05
N GLU A 397 -19.77 -22.44 23.68
CA GLU A 397 -20.97 -21.88 23.02
C GLU A 397 -21.80 -20.89 23.88
N SER A 398 -21.45 -20.60 25.14
CA SER A 398 -22.36 -19.86 26.04
C SER A 398 -21.70 -18.79 26.91
N VAL A 399 -21.04 -17.77 26.35
CA VAL A 399 -20.66 -16.61 27.19
C VAL A 399 -20.66 -15.28 26.42
N PHE A 400 -21.81 -14.76 25.99
CA PHE A 400 -21.94 -13.33 25.68
C PHE A 400 -23.33 -12.79 25.96
N ASP A 401 -23.57 -12.29 27.18
CA ASP A 401 -24.79 -11.52 27.48
C ASP A 401 -24.53 -10.05 27.84
N ASP A 402 -23.28 -9.59 28.04
CA ASP A 402 -23.06 -8.29 28.70
C ASP A 402 -22.16 -7.25 27.98
N VAL A 403 -21.83 -7.38 26.68
CA VAL A 403 -21.16 -6.27 25.94
C VAL A 403 -21.53 -6.21 24.45
N VAL A 404 -22.82 -5.97 24.15
CA VAL A 404 -23.34 -5.94 22.76
C VAL A 404 -22.64 -4.92 21.84
N ASN A 405 -22.12 -3.80 22.38
CA ASN A 405 -21.50 -2.74 21.54
C ASN A 405 -20.00 -2.92 21.23
N ILE A 406 -19.23 -3.55 22.12
CA ILE A 406 -17.80 -3.83 21.85
C ILE A 406 -17.69 -5.03 20.90
N GLY A 407 -18.57 -6.04 21.04
CA GLY A 407 -18.62 -7.19 20.15
C GLY A 407 -18.88 -6.80 18.69
N ARG A 408 -19.86 -5.94 18.43
CA ARG A 408 -20.18 -5.47 17.06
C ARG A 408 -19.02 -4.71 16.41
N LYS A 409 -18.44 -3.73 17.09
CA LYS A 409 -17.32 -2.93 16.54
C LYS A 409 -16.08 -3.80 16.27
N ALA A 410 -15.78 -4.71 17.19
CA ALA A 410 -14.68 -5.66 17.01
C ALA A 410 -14.93 -6.63 15.85
N GLN A 411 -16.17 -7.07 15.64
CA GLN A 411 -16.55 -7.91 14.53
C GLN A 411 -16.39 -7.22 13.18
N VAL A 412 -16.88 -5.99 13.04
CA VAL A 412 -16.72 -5.23 11.79
C VAL A 412 -15.23 -4.97 11.51
N ILE A 413 -14.44 -4.68 12.55
CA ILE A 413 -12.98 -4.54 12.43
C ILE A 413 -12.33 -5.86 11.96
N ALA A 414 -12.80 -7.00 12.47
CA ALA A 414 -12.31 -8.32 12.08
C ALA A 414 -12.59 -8.64 10.62
N GLU A 415 -13.85 -8.47 10.21
CA GLU A 415 -14.33 -8.73 8.85
C GLU A 415 -13.63 -7.84 7.81
N ASN A 416 -13.15 -6.66 8.21
CA ASN A 416 -12.52 -5.67 7.34
C ASN A 416 -11.01 -5.46 7.61
N TYR A 417 -10.33 -6.39 8.30
CA TYR A 417 -8.94 -6.19 8.74
C TYR A 417 -7.97 -5.85 7.59
N ASN A 418 -8.08 -6.53 6.44
CA ASN A 418 -7.25 -6.26 5.26
C ASN A 418 -7.44 -4.84 4.73
N GLN A 419 -8.69 -4.33 4.72
CA GLN A 419 -8.98 -2.99 4.26
C GLN A 419 -8.45 -1.93 5.24
N ILE A 420 -8.51 -2.21 6.54
CA ILE A 420 -7.93 -1.35 7.59
C ILE A 420 -6.42 -1.24 7.41
N LEU A 421 -5.73 -2.38 7.24
CA LEU A 421 -4.28 -2.42 7.04
C LEU A 421 -3.86 -1.76 5.72
N ALA A 422 -4.74 -1.71 4.71
CA ALA A 422 -4.50 -1.07 3.42
C ALA A 422 -4.43 0.45 3.47
N LEU A 423 -4.92 1.10 4.52
CA LEU A 423 -5.06 2.56 4.58
C LEU A 423 -3.78 3.35 4.27
N PRO A 424 -2.61 3.03 4.88
CA PRO A 424 -1.37 3.71 4.53
C PRO A 424 -1.01 3.55 3.04
N GLN A 425 -1.26 2.36 2.47
CA GLN A 425 -1.02 2.09 1.06
C GLN A 425 -1.98 2.85 0.15
N MET A 426 -3.26 2.97 0.50
CA MET A 426 -4.22 3.77 -0.27
C MET A 426 -3.79 5.24 -0.34
N ILE A 427 -3.32 5.81 0.78
CA ILE A 427 -2.74 7.17 0.83
C ILE A 427 -1.51 7.26 -0.09
N ALA A 428 -0.61 6.27 -0.04
CA ALA A 428 0.58 6.24 -0.88
C ALA A 428 0.24 6.12 -2.38
N ASN A 429 -0.80 5.36 -2.72
CA ASN A 429 -1.27 5.18 -4.09
C ASN A 429 -1.98 6.41 -4.66
N SER A 430 -2.40 7.37 -3.83
CA SER A 430 -3.38 8.40 -4.20
C SER A 430 -4.74 7.80 -4.63
N ASP A 431 -5.11 6.67 -4.00
CA ASP A 431 -6.37 5.96 -4.24
C ASP A 431 -7.50 6.65 -3.46
N ILE A 432 -7.94 7.81 -3.95
CA ILE A 432 -8.99 8.62 -3.31
C ILE A 432 -10.32 7.87 -3.31
N ASP A 433 -10.68 7.20 -4.41
CA ASP A 433 -11.93 6.46 -4.50
C ASP A 433 -11.96 5.29 -3.49
N GLY A 434 -10.87 4.53 -3.36
CA GLY A 434 -10.76 3.47 -2.36
C GLY A 434 -10.81 3.99 -0.92
N ILE A 435 -10.26 5.17 -0.66
CA ILE A 435 -10.36 5.84 0.65
C ILE A 435 -11.81 6.25 0.95
N GLU A 436 -12.50 6.87 -0.01
CA GLU A 436 -13.89 7.29 0.15
C GLU A 436 -14.82 6.09 0.34
N GLU A 437 -14.63 5.02 -0.43
CA GLU A 437 -15.36 3.76 -0.29
C GLU A 437 -15.13 3.12 1.09
N PHE A 438 -13.88 3.11 1.55
CA PHE A 438 -13.56 2.62 2.89
C PHE A 438 -14.25 3.44 3.99
N ILE A 439 -14.30 4.76 3.85
CA ILE A 439 -14.96 5.63 4.84
C ILE A 439 -16.49 5.42 4.81
N ASP A 440 -17.08 5.33 3.61
CA ASP A 440 -18.52 5.21 3.43
C ASP A 440 -19.07 3.85 3.84
N ASN A 441 -18.27 2.78 3.71
CA ASN A 441 -18.69 1.43 4.02
C ASN A 441 -18.13 0.97 5.37
N VAL A 442 -16.80 0.89 5.50
CA VAL A 442 -16.14 0.28 6.66
C VAL A 442 -16.19 1.20 7.87
N VAL A 443 -15.73 2.45 7.74
CA VAL A 443 -15.73 3.38 8.88
C VAL A 443 -17.15 3.69 9.33
N ALA A 444 -18.09 3.87 8.41
CA ALA A 444 -19.49 4.12 8.75
C ALA A 444 -20.12 2.95 9.52
N GLU A 445 -19.74 1.71 9.20
CA GLU A 445 -20.22 0.53 9.93
C GLU A 445 -19.55 0.39 11.31
N ILE A 446 -18.24 0.62 11.39
CA ILE A 446 -17.46 0.61 12.64
C ILE A 446 -17.97 1.70 13.60
N ASP A 447 -18.08 2.93 13.10
CA ASP A 447 -18.41 4.13 13.86
C ASP A 447 -19.00 5.23 12.94
N PRO A 448 -20.34 5.35 12.88
CA PRO A 448 -21.00 6.35 12.03
C PRO A 448 -20.63 7.80 12.38
N GLU A 449 -20.29 8.07 13.64
CA GLU A 449 -19.88 9.42 14.04
C GLU A 449 -18.51 9.77 13.48
N TRP A 450 -17.59 8.80 13.40
CA TRP A 450 -16.28 9.01 12.79
C TRP A 450 -16.38 9.22 11.28
N ALA A 451 -17.16 8.40 10.58
CA ALA A 451 -17.38 8.59 9.15
C ALA A 451 -17.98 9.97 8.86
N ARG A 452 -18.97 10.39 9.66
CA ARG A 452 -19.55 11.73 9.57
C ARG A 452 -18.54 12.83 9.87
N GLU A 453 -17.71 12.67 10.91
CA GLU A 453 -16.67 13.64 11.26
C GLU A 453 -15.72 13.88 10.09
N ILE A 454 -15.33 12.84 9.35
CA ILE A 454 -14.45 12.97 8.17
C ILE A 454 -15.19 13.69 7.04
N LYS A 455 -16.40 13.22 6.68
CA LYS A 455 -17.19 13.73 5.55
C LYS A 455 -17.61 15.18 5.73
N GLU A 456 -17.92 15.58 6.96
CA GLU A 456 -18.33 16.94 7.30
C GLU A 456 -17.12 17.83 7.68
N ASN A 457 -15.89 17.30 7.66
CA ASN A 457 -14.70 18.07 8.04
C ASN A 457 -14.39 19.15 7.00
N GLU A 458 -14.44 20.40 7.44
CA GLU A 458 -14.02 21.55 6.63
C GLU A 458 -12.57 21.44 6.12
N LYS A 459 -11.71 20.67 6.80
CA LYS A 459 -10.31 20.47 6.42
C LYS A 459 -10.09 19.34 5.41
N PHE A 460 -11.10 18.52 5.10
CA PHE A 460 -10.95 17.41 4.16
C PHE A 460 -10.43 17.82 2.76
N PRO A 461 -10.83 18.97 2.18
CA PRO A 461 -10.22 19.45 0.93
C PRO A 461 -8.70 19.65 0.98
N LEU A 462 -8.15 19.93 2.17
CA LEU A 462 -6.70 20.05 2.38
C LEU A 462 -6.04 18.67 2.39
N VAL A 463 -6.74 17.66 2.92
CA VAL A 463 -6.30 16.26 2.89
C VAL A 463 -6.14 15.77 1.46
N LEU A 464 -7.11 16.03 0.57
CA LEU A 464 -6.98 15.67 -0.84
C LEU A 464 -5.81 16.41 -1.51
N ALA A 465 -5.55 17.67 -1.14
CA ALA A 465 -4.39 18.41 -1.62
C ALA A 465 -3.07 17.74 -1.18
N LEU A 466 -3.01 17.25 0.06
CA LEU A 466 -1.87 16.53 0.63
C LEU A 466 -1.66 15.17 -0.04
N ILE A 467 -2.73 14.38 -0.24
CA ILE A 467 -2.67 13.07 -0.91
C ILE A 467 -2.08 13.22 -2.33
N GLN A 468 -2.50 14.26 -3.04
CA GLN A 468 -2.01 14.55 -4.39
C GLN A 468 -0.59 15.15 -4.40
N ASP A 469 -0.11 15.70 -3.29
CA ASP A 469 1.27 16.16 -3.14
C ASP A 469 2.21 14.97 -2.88
N HIS A 470 3.24 14.83 -3.71
CA HIS A 470 4.17 13.70 -3.62
C HIS A 470 5.05 13.78 -2.37
N ASN A 471 5.49 14.96 -1.97
CA ASN A 471 6.44 15.09 -0.87
C ASN A 471 5.79 14.83 0.48
N THR A 472 4.53 15.26 0.67
CA THR A 472 3.92 15.23 2.01
C THR A 472 3.25 13.90 2.33
N ALA A 473 2.30 13.43 1.51
CA ALA A 473 1.57 12.20 1.80
C ALA A 473 2.43 10.94 1.70
N LEU A 474 3.40 10.90 0.78
CA LEU A 474 4.30 9.74 0.67
C LEU A 474 5.25 9.66 1.86
N THR A 475 5.83 10.79 2.29
CA THR A 475 6.67 10.84 3.50
C THR A 475 5.88 10.37 4.72
N PHE A 476 4.66 10.90 4.91
CA PHE A 476 3.81 10.49 6.01
C PHE A 476 3.47 8.99 5.95
N SER A 477 3.00 8.48 4.80
CA SER A 477 2.64 7.07 4.65
C SER A 477 3.82 6.12 4.86
N ALA A 478 5.01 6.46 4.33
CA ALA A 478 6.22 5.68 4.54
C ALA A 478 6.57 5.60 6.04
N TYR A 479 6.55 6.74 6.75
CA TYR A 479 6.82 6.75 8.19
C TYR A 479 5.77 6.06 9.03
N ILE A 480 4.48 6.18 8.70
CA ILE A 480 3.44 5.43 9.42
C ILE A 480 3.65 3.93 9.23
N SER A 481 3.99 3.49 8.02
CA SER A 481 4.29 2.07 7.75
C SER A 481 5.52 1.62 8.55
N LEU A 482 6.59 2.42 8.56
CA LEU A 482 7.79 2.18 9.37
C LEU A 482 7.49 2.13 10.88
N ILE A 483 6.66 3.02 11.39
CA ILE A 483 6.27 3.09 12.80
C ILE A 483 5.45 1.86 13.20
N LEU A 484 4.51 1.44 12.35
CA LEU A 484 3.71 0.23 12.58
C LEU A 484 4.60 -1.02 12.57
N GLU A 485 5.55 -1.07 11.63
CA GLU A 485 6.54 -2.15 11.62
C GLU A 485 7.44 -2.10 12.84
N ALA A 486 7.86 -0.92 13.32
CA ALA A 486 8.78 -0.74 14.45
C ALA A 486 8.28 -1.31 15.79
N ILE A 487 7.01 -1.69 15.87
CA ILE A 487 6.37 -2.21 17.08
C ILE A 487 6.18 -3.72 16.92
N PRO A 488 6.94 -4.55 17.65
CA PRO A 488 6.83 -6.01 17.54
C PRO A 488 5.47 -6.54 18.03
N PRO A 489 4.97 -7.68 17.52
CA PRO A 489 3.69 -8.26 17.93
C PRO A 489 3.59 -8.55 19.43
N ASN A 490 4.69 -8.97 20.04
CA ASN A 490 4.76 -9.25 21.49
C ASN A 490 4.59 -7.99 22.35
N PHE A 491 4.83 -6.77 21.83
CA PHE A 491 4.48 -5.52 22.53
C PHE A 491 2.96 -5.41 22.71
N TYR A 492 2.21 -5.63 21.63
CA TYR A 492 0.75 -5.61 21.65
C TYR A 492 0.19 -6.75 22.51
N ALA A 493 0.78 -7.94 22.46
CA ALA A 493 0.40 -9.04 23.35
C ALA A 493 0.73 -8.74 24.83
N TYR A 494 1.86 -8.11 25.12
CA TYR A 494 2.30 -7.79 26.48
C TYR A 494 1.36 -6.80 27.17
N TYR A 495 1.01 -5.70 26.48
CA TYR A 495 0.15 -4.66 27.06
C TYR A 495 -1.34 -4.84 26.77
N GLY A 496 -1.68 -5.50 25.66
CA GLY A 496 -3.06 -5.76 25.24
C GLY A 496 -3.61 -7.10 25.69
N GLY A 497 -2.76 -8.05 26.10
CA GLY A 497 -3.16 -9.43 26.37
C GLY A 497 -3.96 -9.99 25.19
N LYS A 498 -5.16 -10.50 25.50
CA LYS A 498 -6.16 -10.99 24.54
C LYS A 498 -6.75 -9.96 23.56
N TYR A 499 -6.26 -8.72 23.56
CA TYR A 499 -6.70 -7.65 22.66
C TYR A 499 -5.56 -7.15 21.75
N GLY A 500 -4.40 -7.83 21.70
CA GLY A 500 -3.21 -7.35 21.00
C GLY A 500 -3.44 -6.95 19.53
N VAL A 501 -3.96 -7.85 18.69
CA VAL A 501 -4.25 -7.57 17.27
C VAL A 501 -5.29 -6.46 17.12
N TYR A 502 -6.32 -6.47 17.96
CA TYR A 502 -7.34 -5.42 17.97
C TYR A 502 -6.74 -4.04 18.26
N ILE A 503 -5.76 -3.94 19.16
CA ILE A 503 -5.06 -2.69 19.46
C ILE A 503 -4.24 -2.22 18.26
N LEU A 504 -3.60 -3.14 17.52
CA LEU A 504 -2.91 -2.80 16.27
C LEU A 504 -3.91 -2.26 15.23
N LEU A 505 -5.05 -2.92 15.03
CA LEU A 505 -6.07 -2.45 14.08
C LEU A 505 -6.68 -1.10 14.51
N GLU A 506 -6.97 -0.90 15.80
CA GLU A 506 -7.40 0.41 16.32
C GLU A 506 -6.32 1.49 16.14
N LEU A 507 -5.05 1.14 16.29
CA LEU A 507 -3.94 2.05 16.04
C LEU A 507 -3.90 2.46 14.58
N VAL A 508 -3.94 1.52 13.64
CA VAL A 508 -3.96 1.80 12.19
C VAL A 508 -5.13 2.71 11.82
N LEU A 509 -6.34 2.38 12.30
CA LEU A 509 -7.51 3.24 12.15
C LEU A 509 -7.29 4.63 12.74
N THR A 510 -6.74 4.73 13.95
CA THR A 510 -6.51 6.02 14.61
C THR A 510 -5.51 6.89 13.83
N LEU A 511 -4.45 6.28 13.30
CA LEU A 511 -3.42 6.98 12.50
C LEU A 511 -3.98 7.45 11.16
N ALA A 512 -4.78 6.61 10.49
CA ALA A 512 -5.46 6.99 9.26
C ALA A 512 -6.48 8.12 9.50
N LEU A 513 -7.29 8.02 10.56
CA LEU A 513 -8.22 9.07 10.95
C LEU A 513 -7.50 10.37 11.28
N ALA A 514 -6.34 10.30 11.93
CA ALA A 514 -5.53 11.49 12.21
C ALA A 514 -5.15 12.25 10.94
N PHE A 515 -4.81 11.52 9.89
CA PHE A 515 -4.54 12.10 8.58
C PHE A 515 -5.82 12.67 7.94
N PHE A 516 -6.91 11.90 7.88
CA PHE A 516 -8.16 12.32 7.22
C PHE A 516 -8.89 13.45 7.93
N THR A 517 -8.65 13.66 9.21
CA THR A 517 -9.23 14.76 9.96
C THR A 517 -8.26 15.90 10.26
N LEU A 518 -6.99 15.77 9.85
CA LEU A 518 -5.88 16.64 10.23
C LEU A 518 -5.86 16.89 11.76
N GLY A 519 -5.86 15.80 12.51
CA GLY A 519 -5.73 15.79 13.97
C GLY A 519 -7.04 15.89 14.76
N ALA A 520 -8.18 16.15 14.11
CA ALA A 520 -9.47 16.25 14.82
C ALA A 520 -9.88 14.89 15.41
N GLY A 521 -10.29 14.91 16.69
CA GLY A 521 -10.71 13.71 17.44
C GLY A 521 -9.59 12.73 17.80
N VAL A 522 -8.37 12.88 17.28
CA VAL A 522 -7.24 11.95 17.51
C VAL A 522 -6.84 11.89 18.97
N ALA A 523 -6.77 13.02 19.66
CA ALA A 523 -6.41 13.07 21.08
C ALA A 523 -7.40 12.27 21.96
N ALA A 524 -8.71 12.37 21.66
CA ALA A 524 -9.74 11.64 22.37
C ALA A 524 -9.65 10.12 22.11
N ARG A 525 -9.43 9.73 20.85
CA ARG A 525 -9.21 8.32 20.46
C ARG A 525 -7.95 7.76 21.12
N SER A 526 -6.85 8.51 21.07
CA SER A 526 -5.57 8.17 21.68
C SER A 526 -5.69 7.95 23.19
N ALA A 527 -6.41 8.83 23.88
CA ALA A 527 -6.69 8.69 25.30
C ALA A 527 -7.52 7.43 25.61
N MET A 528 -8.51 7.11 24.76
CA MET A 528 -9.41 5.98 24.96
C MET A 528 -8.68 4.64 24.97
N TRP A 529 -7.85 4.34 23.97
CA TRP A 529 -7.13 3.06 23.95
C TRP A 529 -5.82 3.11 24.78
N THR A 530 -5.27 4.29 25.09
CA THR A 530 -4.25 4.42 26.17
C THR A 530 -4.81 4.02 27.53
N ALA A 531 -6.06 4.41 27.84
CA ALA A 531 -6.74 3.96 29.05
C ALA A 531 -6.97 2.44 29.03
N LYS A 532 -7.30 1.86 27.87
CA LYS A 532 -7.38 0.40 27.67
C LYS A 532 -6.04 -0.27 28.00
N LEU A 533 -4.93 0.15 27.39
CA LEU A 533 -3.59 -0.40 27.68
C LEU A 533 -3.22 -0.32 29.17
N ALA A 534 -3.53 0.81 29.83
CA ALA A 534 -3.25 0.99 31.25
C ALA A 534 -4.09 0.07 32.15
N GLN A 535 -5.33 -0.22 31.76
CA GLN A 535 -6.21 -1.16 32.45
C GLN A 535 -5.68 -2.60 32.33
N TYR A 536 -5.16 -2.97 31.15
CA TYR A 536 -4.74 -4.35 30.84
C TYR A 536 -3.33 -4.70 31.32
N ALA A 537 -2.44 -3.71 31.50
CA ALA A 537 -1.11 -3.90 32.09
C ALA A 537 -1.13 -4.48 33.53
N ASN A 538 -2.28 -4.45 34.23
CA ASN A 538 -2.43 -5.01 35.58
C ASN A 538 -2.78 -6.50 35.61
N HIS A 539 -3.05 -7.13 34.46
CA HIS A 539 -3.58 -8.50 34.38
C HIS A 539 -2.59 -9.55 33.84
N THR A 540 -1.47 -9.16 33.23
CA THR A 540 -0.46 -10.09 32.67
C THR A 540 0.61 -10.44 33.72
N LYS A 541 0.37 -11.52 34.47
CA LYS A 541 1.29 -11.95 35.54
C LYS A 541 2.55 -12.70 35.07
N LYS A 542 2.74 -12.96 33.78
CA LYS A 542 3.94 -13.62 33.25
C LYS A 542 4.23 -13.21 31.81
N LEU A 543 4.99 -12.13 31.65
CA LEU A 543 6.05 -12.04 30.66
C LEU A 543 7.23 -11.53 31.50
N HIS A 544 8.42 -12.10 31.31
CA HIS A 544 9.60 -11.79 32.12
C HIS A 544 9.92 -10.28 32.07
N ASN A 545 10.82 -9.78 32.93
CA ASN A 545 11.25 -8.37 32.94
C ASN A 545 11.85 -7.95 31.58
N ILE A 546 11.02 -7.63 30.58
CA ILE A 546 11.47 -7.17 29.26
C ILE A 546 12.23 -5.86 29.47
N PRO A 547 13.50 -5.78 29.06
CA PRO A 547 14.27 -4.55 29.15
C PRO A 547 13.53 -3.40 28.46
N LYS A 548 13.61 -2.19 29.02
CA LYS A 548 12.95 -0.98 28.49
C LYS A 548 11.42 -1.05 28.33
N ALA A 549 10.69 -2.03 28.88
CA ALA A 549 9.24 -2.13 28.65
C ALA A 549 8.45 -0.83 28.97
N VAL A 550 8.69 -0.22 30.14
CA VAL A 550 8.04 1.06 30.53
C VAL A 550 8.45 2.21 29.61
N GLU A 551 9.70 2.23 29.17
CA GLU A 551 10.22 3.21 28.23
C GLU A 551 9.54 3.06 26.86
N ALA A 552 9.46 1.83 26.33
CA ALA A 552 8.75 1.49 25.10
C ALA A 552 7.29 1.97 25.13
N LEU A 553 6.55 1.72 26.22
CA LEU A 553 5.18 2.19 26.37
C LEU A 553 5.10 3.73 26.35
N ASN A 554 6.03 4.41 27.02
CA ASN A 554 6.06 5.88 27.06
C ASN A 554 6.40 6.47 25.70
N THR A 555 7.39 5.92 24.99
CA THR A 555 7.79 6.35 23.65
C THR A 555 6.69 6.08 22.63
N PHE A 556 5.99 4.96 22.74
CA PHE A 556 4.83 4.67 21.90
C PHE A 556 3.68 5.68 22.12
N LYS A 557 3.37 6.06 23.37
CA LYS A 557 2.41 7.15 23.65
C LYS A 557 2.89 8.49 23.10
N LEU A 558 4.18 8.78 23.24
CA LEU A 558 4.80 9.98 22.69
C LEU A 558 4.68 9.99 21.16
N THR A 559 4.87 8.84 20.52
CA THR A 559 4.78 8.69 19.06
C THR A 559 3.44 9.17 18.52
N ILE A 560 2.36 8.73 19.14
CA ILE A 560 1.00 9.07 18.69
C ILE A 560 0.68 10.54 18.97
N LYS A 561 1.20 11.08 20.08
CA LYS A 561 1.12 12.52 20.36
C LYS A 561 1.90 13.34 19.32
N THR A 562 3.09 12.91 18.93
CA THR A 562 3.91 13.55 17.90
C THR A 562 3.23 13.48 16.55
N ILE A 563 2.61 12.36 16.18
CA ILE A 563 1.81 12.26 14.94
C ILE A 563 0.66 13.28 14.94
N THR A 564 0.01 13.53 16.09
CA THR A 564 -0.99 14.60 16.20
C THR A 564 -0.38 15.97 15.92
N LYS A 565 0.82 16.26 16.45
CA LYS A 565 1.55 17.51 16.13
C LYS A 565 1.90 17.60 14.65
N VAL A 566 2.34 16.49 14.05
CA VAL A 566 2.64 16.42 12.60
C VAL A 566 1.40 16.79 11.78
N THR A 567 0.20 16.39 12.19
CA THR A 567 -1.04 16.78 11.47
C THR A 567 -1.30 18.29 11.46
N GLU A 568 -0.82 19.03 12.46
CA GLU A 568 -0.90 20.51 12.47
C GLU A 568 0.01 21.13 11.40
N GLU A 569 1.21 20.58 11.21
CA GLU A 569 2.11 21.00 10.13
C GLU A 569 1.57 20.56 8.75
N MET A 570 0.90 19.41 8.67
CA MET A 570 0.22 18.96 7.45
C MET A 570 -0.94 19.87 7.10
N GLU A 571 -1.72 20.36 8.06
CA GLU A 571 -2.75 21.38 7.81
C GLU A 571 -2.15 22.64 7.19
N LYS A 572 -1.01 23.13 7.70
CA LYS A 572 -0.30 24.26 7.12
C LYS A 572 0.14 23.97 5.69
N ALA A 573 0.77 22.81 5.44
CA ALA A 573 1.16 22.39 4.10
C ALA A 573 -0.06 22.33 3.16
N GLY A 574 -1.16 21.70 3.59
CA GLY A 574 -2.41 21.64 2.83
C GLY A 574 -2.98 23.02 2.49
N SER A 575 -2.94 23.96 3.44
CA SER A 575 -3.39 25.34 3.23
C SER A 575 -2.55 26.10 2.19
N LEU A 576 -1.28 25.73 2.01
CA LEU A 576 -0.41 26.28 0.98
C LEU A 576 -0.62 25.57 -0.37
N LEU A 577 -0.81 24.24 -0.35
CA LEU A 577 -1.00 23.41 -1.53
C LEU A 577 -2.26 23.81 -2.33
N VAL A 578 -3.35 24.19 -1.64
CA VAL A 578 -4.57 24.67 -2.31
C VAL A 578 -4.40 26.02 -3.01
N LYS A 579 -3.29 26.73 -2.77
CA LYS A 579 -2.92 28.00 -3.41
C LYS A 579 -2.01 27.82 -4.63
N ARG A 580 -1.73 26.57 -5.02
CA ARG A 580 -1.04 26.26 -6.28
C ARG A 580 -1.91 26.65 -7.48
N PRO A 581 -1.31 27.10 -8.59
CA PRO A 581 -2.06 27.46 -9.78
C PRO A 581 -2.79 26.24 -10.36
N LEU A 582 -4.04 26.45 -10.80
CA LEU A 582 -4.79 25.43 -11.56
C LEU A 582 -4.79 25.68 -13.07
N GLY A 583 -4.36 26.86 -13.51
CA GLY A 583 -4.30 27.26 -14.93
C GLY A 583 -5.32 28.32 -15.31
N LYS A 584 -5.46 28.54 -16.62
CA LYS A 584 -6.39 29.50 -17.23
C LYS A 584 -7.55 28.77 -17.89
N PHE A 585 -8.77 29.26 -17.66
CA PHE A 585 -9.99 28.71 -18.22
C PHE A 585 -10.79 29.82 -18.90
N THR A 586 -11.45 29.50 -20.01
CA THR A 586 -12.22 30.47 -20.79
C THR A 586 -13.67 30.02 -20.88
N THR A 587 -14.60 30.95 -20.67
CA THR A 587 -16.04 30.71 -20.77
C THR A 587 -16.75 31.93 -21.34
N ALA A 588 -18.03 31.77 -21.67
CA ALA A 588 -18.93 32.89 -21.94
C ALA A 588 -19.46 33.48 -20.62
N SER A 589 -19.81 34.76 -20.63
CA SER A 589 -20.64 35.38 -19.60
C SER A 589 -22.08 34.83 -19.62
N ASP A 590 -22.80 35.05 -18.52
CA ASP A 590 -24.08 34.43 -18.15
C ASP A 590 -24.02 32.91 -18.11
N ASN A 591 -22.96 32.38 -17.52
CA ASN A 591 -22.71 30.96 -17.45
C ASN A 591 -22.09 30.55 -16.11
N THR A 592 -22.13 29.24 -15.83
CA THR A 592 -21.33 28.61 -14.79
C THR A 592 -20.10 27.97 -15.42
N LEU A 593 -18.92 28.39 -14.99
CA LEU A 593 -17.66 27.71 -15.27
C LEU A 593 -17.42 26.65 -14.19
N GLU A 594 -17.47 25.38 -14.59
CA GLU A 594 -17.15 24.24 -13.73
C GLU A 594 -15.74 23.71 -14.01
N ILE A 595 -14.96 23.59 -12.94
CA ILE A 595 -13.57 23.16 -12.95
C ILE A 595 -13.44 21.91 -12.08
N GLU A 596 -12.90 20.86 -12.66
CA GLU A 596 -12.62 19.61 -11.95
C GLU A 596 -11.11 19.39 -11.88
N LYS A 597 -10.57 19.21 -10.67
CA LYS A 597 -9.19 18.79 -10.46
C LYS A 597 -9.14 17.26 -10.44
N LYS A 598 -8.62 16.67 -11.51
CA LYS A 598 -8.56 15.21 -11.67
C LYS A 598 -7.70 14.55 -10.59
N ASN A 599 -8.19 13.43 -10.06
CA ASN A 599 -7.37 12.52 -9.29
C ASN A 599 -6.46 11.72 -10.24
N ILE A 600 -5.19 11.54 -9.86
CA ILE A 600 -4.23 10.72 -10.61
C ILE A 600 -3.61 9.74 -9.63
N GLU A 601 -3.95 8.48 -9.79
CA GLU A 601 -3.29 7.40 -9.07
C GLU A 601 -1.80 7.32 -9.45
N ARG A 602 -0.95 7.01 -8.46
CA ARG A 602 0.48 6.81 -8.69
C ARG A 602 0.71 5.47 -9.36
N ASN A 603 1.53 5.45 -10.41
CA ASN A 603 1.85 4.23 -11.12
C ASN A 603 2.83 3.38 -10.29
N LYS A 604 2.45 2.12 -10.06
CA LYS A 604 3.25 1.16 -9.31
C LYS A 604 4.38 0.59 -10.17
N LYS A 605 5.57 1.17 -10.02
CA LYS A 605 6.81 0.63 -10.61
C LYS A 605 7.79 0.24 -9.53
N CYS A 606 8.35 -0.97 -9.66
CA CYS A 606 9.46 -1.42 -8.84
C CYS A 606 10.62 -0.41 -8.94
N ARG A 607 11.10 0.12 -7.81
CA ARG A 607 12.22 1.09 -7.81
C ARG A 607 13.49 0.55 -8.47
N ILE A 608 13.67 -0.77 -8.43
CA ILE A 608 14.88 -1.46 -8.91
C ILE A 608 14.83 -1.76 -10.41
N CYS A 609 13.79 -2.44 -10.89
CA CYS A 609 13.71 -2.90 -12.29
C CYS A 609 12.74 -2.10 -13.16
N GLN A 610 11.96 -1.20 -12.55
CA GLN A 610 10.92 -0.39 -13.21
C GLN A 610 9.74 -1.19 -13.81
N GLY A 611 9.62 -2.47 -13.45
CA GLY A 611 8.52 -3.36 -13.86
C GLY A 611 7.35 -3.40 -12.86
N GLU A 612 6.29 -4.12 -13.25
CA GLU A 612 5.05 -4.30 -12.47
C GLU A 612 5.19 -5.43 -11.44
N HIS A 613 6.03 -5.22 -10.43
CA HIS A 613 6.07 -6.08 -9.26
C HIS A 613 6.44 -5.28 -8.00
N LYS A 614 6.29 -5.91 -6.84
CA LYS A 614 6.69 -5.33 -5.55
C LYS A 614 8.20 -5.44 -5.39
N THR A 615 8.87 -4.36 -4.98
CA THR A 615 10.26 -4.44 -4.54
C THR A 615 10.33 -5.07 -3.15
N PRO A 616 11.17 -6.10 -2.91
CA PRO A 616 11.38 -6.60 -1.56
C PRO A 616 11.90 -5.51 -0.63
N ALA A 617 11.32 -5.40 0.57
CA ALA A 617 11.73 -4.39 1.56
C ALA A 617 13.23 -4.48 1.89
N SER A 618 13.78 -5.69 2.00
CA SER A 618 15.19 -5.97 2.31
C SER A 618 16.19 -5.53 1.24
N LEU A 619 15.72 -5.14 0.05
CA LEU A 619 16.58 -4.68 -1.04
C LEU A 619 16.47 -3.16 -1.16
N LEU A 620 17.19 -2.44 -0.29
CA LEU A 620 17.57 -1.06 -0.55
C LEU A 620 18.71 -1.12 -1.57
N GLY A 621 18.55 -0.43 -2.70
CA GLY A 621 19.18 -0.83 -3.96
C GLY A 621 20.71 -0.90 -3.95
N GLU A 622 21.24 -2.07 -4.30
CA GLU A 622 22.36 -2.22 -5.24
C GLU A 622 22.13 -3.53 -6.02
N ILE A 623 22.03 -3.45 -7.36
CA ILE A 623 22.19 -4.62 -8.23
C ILE A 623 23.52 -4.46 -8.96
N GLU A 624 24.56 -5.12 -8.45
CA GLU A 624 25.70 -5.48 -9.30
C GLU A 624 25.34 -6.74 -10.10
N TYR A 625 25.15 -6.57 -11.41
CA TYR A 625 25.17 -7.68 -12.35
C TYR A 625 26.61 -8.15 -12.51
N LYS A 626 26.86 -9.45 -12.26
CA LYS A 626 28.08 -10.14 -12.71
C LYS A 626 27.77 -11.18 -13.77
#